data_AF-A0A7C4WW29-F1
#
_entry.id   AF-A0A7C4WW29-F1
#
_cell.length_a   1.000
_cell.length_b   1.000
_cell.length_c   1.000
_cell.angle_alpha   90.00
_cell.angle_beta   90.00
_cell.angle_gamma   90.00
#
_symmetry.space_group_name_H-M   'P 1'
#
loop_
_entity.id
_entity.type
_entity.pdbx_description
1 polymer ?
#
loop_
_entity_poly.entity_id
_entity_poly.type
_entity_poly.pdbx_seq_one_letter_code
_entity_poly.pdbx_strand_id
1 'polypeptide(L)'
;MTTIPFVNVQGHIMIVVDNKRILIDTGSPVTIGNEECELVGMHIIPHNQILGHNIENIRSTAGFTLDILLGMDYLSQQNIQIRYNDCAIDFGDYSPATTGIQKPMSNFMNQCVIFPVVINGIETNAIFDTGAPLAYINPKFVQNKAATIG
;
A
#
# COMPACT_ATOMS: atom_id res chain seq x y z
N MET A 1 7.01 18.94 2.99
CA MET A 1 6.07 18.22 2.11
C MET A 1 6.74 18.01 0.76
N THR A 2 6.75 16.77 0.27
CA THR A 2 7.30 16.39 -1.03
C THR A 2 6.24 15.60 -1.80
N THR A 3 5.91 16.04 -3.01
CA THR A 3 4.93 15.36 -3.87
C THR A 3 5.65 14.53 -4.92
N ILE A 4 5.28 13.27 -5.04
CA ILE A 4 5.79 12.34 -6.05
C ILE A 4 4.62 11.84 -6.91
N PRO A 5 4.70 11.97 -8.26
CA PRO A 5 3.70 11.36 -9.13
C PRO A 5 3.84 9.84 -9.07
N PHE A 6 2.70 9.14 -9.09
CA PHE A 6 2.65 7.69 -9.21
C PHE A 6 1.99 7.28 -10.53
N VAL A 7 2.28 6.07 -10.98
CA VAL A 7 1.60 5.40 -12.08
C VAL A 7 0.73 4.29 -11.51
N ASN A 8 -0.53 4.24 -11.93
CA ASN A 8 -1.38 3.10 -11.64
C ASN A 8 -0.99 1.93 -12.54
N VAL A 9 -0.53 0.84 -11.94
CA VAL A 9 -0.16 -0.38 -12.66
C VAL A 9 -1.05 -1.51 -12.17
N GLN A 10 -2.07 -1.88 -12.95
CA GLN A 10 -3.01 -2.95 -12.61
C GLN A 10 -3.70 -2.76 -11.25
N GLY A 11 -4.02 -1.50 -10.90
CA GLY A 11 -4.62 -1.14 -9.61
C GLY A 11 -3.60 -0.76 -8.53
N HIS A 12 -2.31 -1.05 -8.74
CA HIS A 12 -1.24 -0.75 -7.79
C HIS A 12 -0.69 0.66 -7.94
N ILE A 13 -0.17 1.19 -6.83
CA ILE A 13 0.46 2.50 -6.75
C ILE A 13 1.97 2.33 -6.90
N MET A 14 2.50 2.70 -8.07
CA MET A 14 3.92 2.60 -8.39
C MET A 14 4.54 4.00 -8.49
N ILE A 15 5.57 4.29 -7.71
CA ILE A 15 6.38 5.49 -7.91
C ILE A 15 7.69 5.13 -8.63
N VAL A 16 8.29 6.10 -9.31
CA VAL A 16 9.60 5.94 -9.94
C VAL A 16 10.56 6.97 -9.36
N VAL A 17 11.62 6.48 -8.70
CA VAL A 17 12.67 7.31 -8.08
C VAL A 17 14.03 6.73 -8.48
N ASP A 18 14.93 7.56 -9.00
CA ASP A 18 16.27 7.14 -9.46
C ASP A 18 16.25 5.90 -10.37
N ASN A 19 15.32 5.89 -11.33
CA ASN A 19 15.04 4.78 -12.25
C ASN A 19 14.60 3.46 -11.59
N LYS A 20 14.30 3.45 -10.28
CA LYS A 20 13.73 2.32 -9.56
C LYS A 20 12.21 2.43 -9.50
N ARG A 21 11.52 1.34 -9.83
CA ARG A 21 10.07 1.18 -9.70
C ARG A 21 9.75 0.69 -8.30
N ILE A 22 9.12 1.54 -7.49
CA ILE A 22 8.82 1.25 -6.09
C ILE A 22 7.31 1.09 -5.93
N LEU A 23 6.89 -0.12 -5.57
CA LEU A 23 5.51 -0.42 -5.21
C LEU A 23 5.24 0.05 -3.78
N ILE A 24 4.19 0.85 -3.58
CA ILE A 24 3.73 1.25 -2.25
C ILE A 24 2.81 0.16 -1.71
N ASP A 25 3.19 -0.47 -0.61
CA ASP A 25 2.45 -1.60 -0.03
C ASP A 25 2.23 -1.42 1.48
N THR A 26 1.04 -0.93 1.82
CA THR A 26 0.56 -0.75 3.20
C THR A 26 0.10 -2.05 3.87
N GLY A 27 0.07 -3.16 3.12
CA GLY A 27 -0.23 -4.52 3.61
C GLY A 27 1.02 -5.32 3.96
N SER A 28 2.20 -4.92 3.48
CA SER A 28 3.48 -5.59 3.77
C SER A 28 4.15 -5.03 5.03
N PRO A 29 4.60 -5.89 5.96
CA PRO A 29 5.34 -5.45 7.14
C PRO A 29 6.76 -4.97 6.84
N VAL A 30 7.35 -5.40 5.71
CA VAL A 30 8.75 -5.13 5.39
C VAL A 30 8.92 -4.67 3.96
N THR A 31 10.02 -3.97 3.73
CA THR A 31 10.47 -3.55 2.40
C THR A 31 11.36 -4.62 1.78
N ILE A 32 11.13 -4.94 0.50
CA ILE A 32 11.82 -6.01 -0.24
C ILE A 32 12.41 -5.45 -1.51
N GLY A 33 13.65 -5.83 -1.82
CA GLY A 33 14.37 -5.37 -3.01
C GLY A 33 15.80 -5.93 -3.02
N ASN A 34 16.52 -5.68 -4.11
CA ASN A 34 17.92 -6.12 -4.25
C ASN A 34 18.93 -4.98 -4.06
N GLU A 35 18.47 -3.73 -4.11
CA GLU A 35 19.31 -2.54 -4.07
C GLU A 35 18.75 -1.50 -3.10
N GLU A 36 19.64 -0.80 -2.42
CA GLU A 36 19.32 0.35 -1.59
C GLU A 36 18.80 1.52 -2.44
N CYS A 37 18.02 2.41 -1.84
CA CYS A 37 17.58 3.65 -2.49
C CYS A 37 17.33 4.78 -1.49
N GLU A 38 17.21 6.00 -2.00
CA GLU A 38 16.79 7.17 -1.23
C GLU A 38 15.35 7.54 -1.60
N LEU A 39 14.51 7.77 -0.61
CA LEU A 39 13.14 8.26 -0.82
C LEU A 39 12.81 9.33 0.20
N VAL A 40 12.67 10.58 -0.25
CA VAL A 40 12.27 11.72 0.60
C VAL A 40 13.15 11.85 1.86
N GLY A 41 14.47 11.67 1.69
CA GLY A 41 15.45 11.73 2.78
C GLY A 41 15.50 10.48 3.67
N MET A 42 14.76 9.41 3.33
CA MET A 42 14.92 8.09 3.93
C MET A 42 15.90 7.25 3.12
N HIS A 43 16.94 6.78 3.80
CA HIS A 43 17.83 5.74 3.27
C HIS A 43 17.19 4.37 3.47
N ILE A 44 16.77 3.74 2.38
CA ILE A 44 16.05 2.47 2.37
C ILE A 44 17.03 1.34 2.09
N ILE A 45 17.07 0.36 2.99
CA ILE A 45 17.86 -0.87 2.90
C ILE A 45 16.86 -2.04 2.89
N PRO A 46 16.46 -2.53 1.70
CA PRO A 46 15.47 -3.59 1.60
C PRO A 46 15.97 -4.93 2.14
N HIS A 47 15.04 -5.76 2.61
CA HIS A 47 15.31 -7.16 2.81
C HIS A 47 15.34 -7.89 1.46
N ASN A 48 16.28 -8.83 1.29
CA ASN A 48 16.35 -9.62 0.05
C ASN A 48 15.20 -10.63 -0.08
N GLN A 49 14.54 -11.00 1.04
CA GLN A 49 13.42 -11.94 1.06
C GLN A 49 12.54 -11.79 2.30
N ILE A 50 11.25 -12.12 2.17
CA ILE A 50 10.32 -12.37 3.29
C ILE A 50 9.60 -13.69 3.06
N LEU A 51 9.48 -14.55 4.08
CA LEU A 51 8.74 -15.82 4.00
C LEU A 51 9.08 -16.68 2.76
N GLY A 52 10.32 -16.63 2.28
CA GLY A 52 10.78 -17.35 1.09
C GLY A 52 10.47 -16.67 -0.25
N HIS A 53 9.89 -15.48 -0.26
CA HIS A 53 9.63 -14.66 -1.44
C HIS A 53 10.66 -13.53 -1.54
N ASN A 54 11.34 -13.44 -2.68
CA ASN A 54 12.18 -12.30 -3.04
C ASN A 54 11.51 -11.44 -4.12
N ILE A 55 12.16 -10.33 -4.51
CA ILE A 55 11.61 -9.41 -5.51
C ILE A 55 11.40 -10.07 -6.88
N GLU A 56 12.22 -11.05 -7.27
CA GLU A 56 12.04 -11.79 -8.52
C GLU A 56 10.80 -12.69 -8.50
N ASN A 57 10.51 -13.32 -7.34
CA ASN A 57 9.28 -14.07 -7.16
C ASN A 57 8.04 -13.16 -7.22
N ILE A 58 8.13 -11.94 -6.68
CA ILE A 58 7.04 -10.97 -6.71
C ILE A 58 6.81 -10.47 -8.15
N ARG A 59 7.89 -10.14 -8.88
CA ARG A 59 7.81 -9.73 -10.30
C ARG A 59 7.13 -10.77 -11.17
N SER A 60 7.47 -12.04 -10.99
CA SER A 60 6.96 -13.13 -11.84
C SER A 60 5.48 -13.41 -11.62
N THR A 61 4.97 -13.19 -10.40
CA THR A 61 3.55 -13.40 -10.06
C THR A 61 2.69 -12.16 -10.31
N ALA A 62 3.23 -10.97 -10.07
CA ALA A 62 2.50 -9.71 -10.21
C ALA A 62 2.20 -9.32 -11.67
N GLY A 63 2.97 -9.85 -12.64
CA GLY A 63 2.76 -9.55 -14.06
C GLY A 63 3.20 -8.14 -14.46
N PHE A 64 3.94 -7.45 -13.60
CA PHE A 64 4.64 -6.21 -13.89
C PHE A 64 6.00 -6.17 -13.18
N THR A 65 6.88 -5.32 -13.68
CA THR A 65 8.21 -5.13 -13.11
C THR A 65 8.19 -4.12 -11.98
N LEU A 66 8.88 -4.42 -10.88
CA LEU A 66 9.12 -3.52 -9.75
C LEU A 66 10.53 -3.79 -9.20
N ASP A 67 11.24 -2.80 -8.70
CA ASP A 67 12.58 -2.97 -8.11
C ASP A 67 12.54 -3.10 -6.60
N ILE A 68 11.56 -2.43 -5.98
CA ILE A 68 11.36 -2.42 -4.54
C ILE A 68 9.85 -2.52 -4.25
N LEU A 69 9.49 -3.35 -3.28
CA LEU A 69 8.21 -3.28 -2.59
C LEU A 69 8.46 -2.55 -1.27
N LEU A 70 7.87 -1.37 -1.09
CA LEU A 70 8.03 -0.53 0.09
C LEU A 70 6.94 -0.83 1.11
N GLY A 71 7.33 -1.43 2.22
CA GLY A 71 6.45 -1.87 3.30
C GLY A 71 6.38 -0.89 4.47
N MET A 72 5.66 -1.32 5.51
CA MET A 72 5.35 -0.51 6.68
C MET A 72 6.55 -0.21 7.59
N ASP A 73 7.63 -0.98 7.50
CA ASP A 73 8.92 -0.66 8.15
C ASP A 73 9.44 0.73 7.78
N TYR A 74 9.21 1.19 6.54
CA TYR A 74 9.53 2.54 6.09
C TYR A 74 8.31 3.45 5.96
N LEU A 75 7.17 2.95 5.45
CA LEU A 75 5.98 3.78 5.26
C LEU A 75 5.46 4.39 6.59
N SER A 76 5.57 3.65 7.71
CA SER A 76 5.11 4.13 9.02
C SER A 76 5.95 5.29 9.59
N GLN A 77 7.10 5.59 9.00
CA GLN A 77 7.98 6.68 9.43
C GLN A 77 7.59 8.04 8.85
N GLN A 78 6.64 8.07 7.92
CA GLN A 78 6.22 9.27 7.21
C GLN A 78 4.72 9.51 7.35
N ASN A 79 4.34 10.78 7.37
CA ASN A 79 2.98 11.17 7.04
C ASN A 79 2.79 11.02 5.52
N ILE A 80 1.79 10.26 5.10
CA ILE A 80 1.56 9.94 3.69
C ILE A 80 0.12 10.26 3.31
N GLN A 81 -0.05 11.04 2.25
CA GLN A 81 -1.33 11.29 1.61
C GLN A 81 -1.32 10.71 0.20
N ILE A 82 -2.23 9.77 -0.08
CA ILE A 82 -2.44 9.22 -1.42
C ILE A 82 -3.58 9.98 -2.09
N ARG A 83 -3.27 10.80 -3.09
CA ARG A 83 -4.25 11.48 -3.94
C ARG A 83 -4.48 10.66 -5.20
N TYR A 84 -5.30 9.62 -5.06
CA TYR A 84 -5.43 8.58 -6.08
C TYR A 84 -5.86 9.11 -7.45
N ASN A 85 -6.87 9.99 -7.50
CA ASN A 85 -7.37 10.55 -8.76
C ASN A 85 -6.38 11.51 -9.42
N ASP A 86 -5.49 12.12 -8.64
CA ASP A 86 -4.45 13.03 -9.14
C ASP A 86 -3.16 12.27 -9.52
N CYS A 87 -3.14 10.94 -9.34
CA CYS A 87 -1.95 10.11 -9.52
C CYS A 87 -0.74 10.65 -8.76
N ALA A 88 -0.93 11.07 -7.51
CA ALA A 88 0.13 11.65 -6.68
C ALA A 88 0.14 11.14 -5.24
N ILE A 89 1.33 11.10 -4.65
CA ILE A 89 1.57 10.83 -3.23
C ILE A 89 2.31 12.02 -2.63
N ASP A 90 1.81 12.53 -1.50
CA ASP A 90 2.48 13.55 -0.72
C ASP A 90 3.09 12.92 0.53
N PHE A 91 4.38 13.20 0.76
CA PHE A 91 5.14 12.79 1.93
C PHE A 91 5.41 13.98 2.84
N GLY A 92 5.33 13.77 4.15
CA GLY A 92 5.55 14.76 5.19
C GLY A 92 4.25 15.47 5.61
N ASP A 93 4.38 16.63 6.25
CA ASP A 93 3.21 17.31 6.81
C ASP A 93 2.28 17.88 5.73
N TYR A 94 1.00 17.52 5.82
CA TYR A 94 -0.10 18.06 5.03
C TYR A 94 -1.27 18.41 5.94
N SER A 95 -2.14 19.31 5.45
CA SER A 95 -3.40 19.59 6.13
C SER A 95 -4.39 18.46 5.83
N PRO A 96 -5.00 17.81 6.83
CA PRO A 96 -6.01 16.79 6.59
C PRO A 96 -7.15 17.33 5.73
N ALA A 97 -7.73 16.47 4.90
CA ALA A 97 -8.90 16.85 4.13
C ALA A 97 -10.04 17.28 5.07
N THR A 98 -10.59 18.47 4.83
CA THR A 98 -11.73 19.01 5.61
C THR A 98 -13.07 18.45 5.14
N THR A 99 -13.07 17.66 4.07
CA THR A 99 -14.25 17.06 3.44
C THR A 99 -14.07 15.54 3.30
N GLY A 100 -15.19 14.81 3.31
CA GLY A 100 -15.21 13.35 3.15
C GLY A 100 -15.40 12.61 4.47
N ILE A 101 -15.38 11.27 4.40
CA ILE A 101 -15.51 10.41 5.57
C ILE A 101 -14.14 10.28 6.23
N GLN A 102 -14.04 10.73 7.48
CA GLN A 102 -12.86 10.50 8.30
C GLN A 102 -13.09 9.24 9.14
N LYS A 103 -12.24 8.23 8.95
CA LYS A 103 -12.18 7.05 9.80
C LYS A 103 -10.81 6.97 10.47
N PRO A 104 -10.75 6.74 11.79
CA PRO A 104 -9.46 6.53 12.44
C PRO A 104 -8.84 5.26 11.87
N MET A 105 -7.67 5.41 11.26
CA MET A 105 -6.83 4.28 10.89
C MET A 105 -5.96 3.93 12.11
N SER A 106 -5.73 2.65 12.31
CA SER A 106 -4.74 2.14 13.24
C SER A 106 -3.72 1.31 12.46
N ASN A 107 -2.72 0.80 13.16
CA ASN A 107 -1.83 -0.21 12.61
C ASN A 107 -1.78 -1.42 13.53
N PHE A 108 -1.44 -2.58 12.98
CA PHE A 108 -1.14 -3.76 13.79
C PHE A 108 0.37 -3.88 13.97
N MET A 109 0.90 -3.36 15.07
CA MET A 109 2.33 -3.37 15.38
C MET A 109 3.21 -2.86 14.23
N ASN A 110 2.77 -1.79 13.54
CA ASN A 110 3.41 -1.27 12.32
C ASN A 110 3.59 -2.28 11.17
N GLN A 111 2.83 -3.38 11.13
CA GLN A 111 2.93 -4.39 10.05
C GLN A 111 1.97 -4.10 8.91
N CYS A 112 0.81 -3.54 9.20
CA CYS A 112 -0.18 -3.18 8.20
C CYS A 112 -1.10 -2.07 8.72
N VAL A 113 -1.72 -1.34 7.79
CA VAL A 113 -2.74 -0.33 8.12
C VAL A 113 -4.09 -1.01 8.29
N ILE A 114 -4.78 -0.72 9.39
CA ILE A 114 -6.10 -1.24 9.71
C ILE A 114 -7.10 -0.09 9.73
N PHE A 115 -8.29 -0.30 9.18
CA PHE A 115 -9.37 0.68 9.23
C PHE A 115 -10.74 0.02 9.46
N PRO A 116 -11.64 0.70 10.18
CA PRO A 116 -12.99 0.22 10.42
C PRO A 116 -13.83 0.30 9.15
N VAL A 117 -14.57 -0.77 8.87
CA VAL A 117 -15.49 -0.89 7.73
C VAL A 117 -16.82 -1.48 8.17
N VAL A 118 -17.86 -1.21 7.39
CA VAL A 118 -19.17 -1.83 7.56
C VAL A 118 -19.48 -2.61 6.28
N ILE A 119 -19.59 -3.93 6.39
CA ILE A 119 -19.92 -4.81 5.26
C ILE A 119 -21.25 -5.49 5.56
N ASN A 120 -22.26 -5.24 4.71
CA ASN A 120 -23.63 -5.73 4.91
C ASN A 120 -24.19 -5.44 6.32
N GLY A 121 -23.93 -4.24 6.84
CA GLY A 121 -24.38 -3.82 8.17
C GLY A 121 -23.59 -4.42 9.35
N ILE A 122 -22.59 -5.25 9.07
CA ILE A 122 -21.72 -5.82 10.10
C ILE A 122 -20.47 -4.95 10.22
N GLU A 123 -20.21 -4.42 11.41
CA GLU A 123 -18.99 -3.69 11.72
C GLU A 123 -17.81 -4.65 11.83
N THR A 124 -16.70 -4.32 11.17
CA THR A 124 -15.46 -5.07 11.27
C THR A 124 -14.25 -4.20 10.92
N ASN A 125 -13.06 -4.79 10.94
CA ASN A 125 -11.82 -4.15 10.54
C ASN A 125 -11.30 -4.78 9.25
N ALA A 126 -10.72 -3.97 8.38
CA ALA A 126 -10.05 -4.40 7.17
C ALA A 126 -8.59 -3.93 7.18
N ILE A 127 -7.73 -4.65 6.47
CA ILE A 127 -6.39 -4.18 6.15
C ILE A 127 -6.51 -3.26 4.93
N PHE A 128 -5.96 -2.05 5.03
CA PHE A 128 -5.79 -1.18 3.88
C PHE A 128 -4.52 -1.63 3.15
N ASP A 129 -4.68 -2.48 2.16
CA ASP A 129 -3.59 -3.11 1.41
C ASP A 129 -3.50 -2.51 -0.01
N THR A 130 -2.53 -1.63 -0.23
CA THR A 130 -2.25 -1.02 -1.54
C THR A 130 -1.46 -1.95 -2.47
N GLY A 131 -0.90 -3.04 -1.93
CA GLY A 131 -0.22 -4.11 -2.66
C GLY A 131 -1.18 -5.18 -3.19
N ALA A 132 -2.46 -5.20 -2.79
CA ALA A 132 -3.47 -6.11 -3.30
C ALA A 132 -4.31 -5.51 -4.44
N PRO A 133 -4.46 -6.20 -5.59
CA PRO A 133 -5.27 -5.70 -6.71
C PRO A 133 -6.78 -5.88 -6.49
N LEU A 134 -7.16 -6.74 -5.54
CA LEU A 134 -8.54 -7.12 -5.25
C LEU A 134 -8.80 -7.06 -3.74
N ALA A 135 -10.02 -6.67 -3.37
CA ALA A 135 -10.47 -6.73 -2.00
C ALA A 135 -10.88 -8.17 -1.62
N TYR A 136 -10.20 -8.75 -0.64
CA TYR A 136 -10.57 -10.06 -0.08
C TYR A 136 -11.52 -9.88 1.10
N ILE A 137 -12.76 -10.39 0.95
CA ILE A 137 -13.79 -10.28 1.98
C ILE A 137 -14.08 -11.67 2.53
N ASN A 138 -14.03 -11.82 3.87
CA ASN A 138 -14.39 -13.09 4.50
C ASN A 138 -15.84 -13.45 4.14
N PRO A 139 -16.12 -14.69 3.66
CA PRO A 139 -17.46 -15.10 3.23
C PRO A 139 -18.56 -14.83 4.25
N LYS A 140 -18.24 -14.86 5.56
CA LYS A 140 -19.20 -14.55 6.64
C LYS A 140 -19.86 -13.17 6.51
N PHE A 141 -19.19 -12.22 5.86
CA PHE A 141 -19.69 -10.86 5.65
C PHE A 141 -20.52 -10.71 4.37
N VAL A 142 -20.53 -11.71 3.48
CA VAL A 142 -21.21 -11.68 2.17
C VAL A 142 -22.18 -12.85 1.97
N GLN A 143 -22.49 -13.59 3.03
CA GLN A 143 -23.49 -14.65 3.00
C GLN A 143 -24.81 -14.09 2.44
N ASN A 144 -25.37 -14.80 1.45
CA ASN A 144 -26.62 -14.47 0.75
C ASN A 144 -26.56 -13.33 -0.29
N LYS A 145 -25.39 -12.95 -0.80
CA LYS A 145 -25.28 -12.10 -1.99
C LYS A 145 -24.39 -12.73 -3.05
N ALA A 146 -24.91 -12.88 -4.27
CA ALA A 146 -24.10 -13.25 -5.43
C ALA A 146 -23.13 -12.11 -5.75
N ALA A 147 -21.90 -12.44 -6.19
CA ALA A 147 -20.97 -11.45 -6.71
C ALA A 147 -21.63 -10.74 -7.90
N THR A 148 -21.94 -9.46 -7.73
CA THR A 148 -22.36 -8.61 -8.85
C THR A 148 -21.11 -7.94 -9.34
N ILE A 149 -20.57 -8.42 -10.46
CA ILE A 149 -19.46 -7.77 -11.15
C ILE A 149 -20.07 -6.51 -11.80
N GLY A 150 -19.67 -5.34 -11.31
CA GLY A 150 -20.04 -4.03 -11.85
C GLY A 150 -19.10 -3.59 -12.95
#